data_AF-A0A970L6I9-F1
#
_entry.id   AF-A0A970L6I9-F1
#
_cell.length_a   1.000
_cell.length_b   1.000
_cell.length_c   1.000
_cell.angle_alpha   90.00
_cell.angle_beta   90.00
_cell.angle_gamma   90.00
#
_symmetry.space_group_name_H-M   'P 1'
#
loop_
_entity.id
_entity.type
_entity.pdbx_description
1 polymer ?
#
loop_
_entity_poly.entity_id
_entity_poly.type
_entity_poly.pdbx_seq_one_letter_code
_entity_poly.pdbx_strand_id
1 'polypeptide(L)'
;FYGFRTEVNASRKINLLVGGRVDRIDMKEGTVRIIDYKTGRVTDSLASVEDLFEEDRNRDPDGWLQTLVYCEAYLSQNPDARLFPAIYKIRKDPGKDPSEMLRIKPDLSVNDYRIIREAFLAGLKNLLDKIFSSSEPFTMTEKAWNKCRYCPYRVLCQR
;
A
#
# COMPACT_ATOMS: atom_id res chain seq x y z
N PHE A 1 -5.98 -16.41 -2.43
CA PHE A 1 -6.40 -15.06 -2.03
C PHE A 1 -6.10 -14.94 -0.55
N TYR A 2 -5.53 -13.83 -0.10
CA TYR A 2 -5.29 -13.54 1.32
C TYR A 2 -6.11 -12.31 1.70
N GLY A 3 -6.66 -12.30 2.91
CA GLY A 3 -7.40 -11.14 3.40
C GLY A 3 -7.52 -11.09 4.92
N PHE A 4 -7.89 -9.92 5.41
CA PHE A 4 -8.20 -9.65 6.80
C PHE A 4 -9.50 -8.87 6.90
N ARG A 5 -10.19 -9.01 8.03
CA ARG A 5 -11.44 -8.31 8.29
C ARG A 5 -11.15 -7.00 9.01
N THR A 6 -11.89 -5.96 8.63
CA THR A 6 -11.91 -4.67 9.33
C THR A 6 -13.33 -4.12 9.34
N GLU A 7 -13.64 -3.23 10.27
CA GLU A 7 -14.94 -2.57 10.40
C GLU A 7 -14.78 -1.08 10.10
N VAL A 8 -15.74 -0.48 9.39
CA VAL A 8 -15.85 0.96 9.22
C VAL A 8 -17.18 1.47 9.75
N ASN A 9 -17.17 2.68 10.29
CA ASN A 9 -18.37 3.34 10.81
C ASN A 9 -18.87 4.35 9.78
N ALA A 10 -19.79 3.92 8.92
CA ALA A 10 -20.54 4.80 8.02
C ALA A 10 -21.86 5.22 8.68
N SER A 11 -22.90 5.49 7.88
CA SER A 11 -24.30 5.57 8.37
C SER A 11 -24.78 4.29 9.09
N ARG A 12 -24.05 3.18 8.88
CA ARG A 12 -24.13 1.92 9.63
C ARG A 12 -22.74 1.31 9.76
N LYS A 13 -22.59 0.34 10.66
CA LYS A 13 -21.40 -0.50 10.72
C LYS A 13 -21.31 -1.38 9.48
N ILE A 14 -20.16 -1.36 8.80
CA ILE A 14 -19.89 -2.18 7.62
C ILE A 14 -18.65 -3.02 7.91
N ASN A 15 -18.80 -4.34 7.82
CA ASN A 15 -17.70 -5.28 7.88
C ASN A 15 -17.08 -5.44 6.49
N LEU A 16 -15.80 -5.15 6.37
CA LEU A 16 -15.04 -5.23 5.13
C LEU A 16 -14.08 -6.42 5.17
N LEU A 17 -13.92 -7.09 4.03
CA LEU A 17 -12.82 -7.99 3.76
C LEU A 17 -11.82 -7.25 2.88
N VAL A 18 -10.64 -6.94 3.44
CA VAL A 18 -9.55 -6.26 2.74
C VAL A 18 -8.49 -7.29 2.40
N GLY A 19 -7.99 -7.26 1.17
CA GLY A 19 -6.98 -8.23 0.74
C GLY A 19 -6.85 -8.31 -0.77
N GLY A 20 -6.18 -9.36 -1.23
CA GLY A 20 -5.93 -9.56 -2.64
C GLY A 20 -5.21 -10.87 -2.96
N ARG A 21 -4.72 -10.96 -4.19
CA ARG A 21 -3.86 -12.05 -4.64
C ARG A 21 -2.42 -11.56 -4.60
N VAL A 22 -1.63 -12.15 -3.72
CA VAL A 22 -0.20 -11.86 -3.61
C VAL A 22 0.52 -12.44 -4.84
N ASP A 23 1.41 -11.64 -5.43
CA ASP A 23 2.18 -12.06 -6.60
C ASP A 23 3.15 -13.20 -6.26
N ARG A 24 3.94 -13.03 -5.20
CA ARG A 24 4.88 -14.05 -4.72
C ARG A 24 5.03 -14.03 -3.20
N ILE A 25 5.04 -15.23 -2.65
CA ILE A 25 5.39 -15.51 -1.26
C ILE A 25 6.54 -16.51 -1.31
N ASP A 26 7.63 -16.23 -0.62
CA ASP A 26 8.66 -17.24 -0.39
C ASP A 26 9.25 -17.12 1.02
N MET A 27 10.16 -18.02 1.36
CA MET A 27 10.76 -18.11 2.68
C MET A 27 12.27 -18.16 2.55
N LYS A 28 12.96 -17.33 3.34
CA LYS A 28 14.41 -17.29 3.43
C LYS A 28 14.82 -17.16 4.89
N GLU A 29 15.63 -18.10 5.38
CA GLU A 29 16.21 -18.05 6.74
C GLU A 29 15.16 -17.78 7.84
N GLY A 30 14.01 -18.47 7.76
CA GLY A 30 12.91 -18.31 8.72
C GLY A 30 12.08 -17.02 8.57
N THR A 31 12.38 -16.18 7.58
CA THR A 31 11.61 -14.98 7.26
C THR A 31 10.76 -15.22 6.02
N VAL A 32 9.46 -14.93 6.12
CA VAL A 32 8.54 -14.97 4.98
C VAL A 32 8.64 -13.65 4.24
N ARG A 33 8.86 -13.69 2.92
CA ARG A 33 8.94 -12.50 2.08
C ARG A 33 7.67 -12.35 1.26
N ILE A 34 7.07 -11.17 1.34
CA ILE A 34 5.91 -10.78 0.54
C ILE A 34 6.41 -9.88 -0.58
N ILE A 35 6.41 -10.40 -1.81
CA ILE A 35 7.06 -9.75 -2.95
C ILE A 35 5.99 -9.33 -3.97
N ASP A 36 5.99 -8.04 -4.31
CA ASP A 36 5.13 -7.43 -5.32
C ASP A 36 5.94 -7.08 -6.57
N TYR A 37 5.54 -7.58 -7.75
CA TYR A 37 6.27 -7.33 -9.00
C TYR A 37 5.76 -6.06 -9.67
N LYS A 38 6.66 -5.09 -9.90
CA LYS A 38 6.32 -3.83 -10.55
C LYS A 38 7.17 -3.56 -11.79
N THR A 39 6.50 -3.25 -12.89
CA THR A 39 7.12 -2.85 -14.17
C THR A 39 7.30 -1.33 -14.29
N GLY A 40 6.52 -0.56 -13.53
CA GLY A 40 6.59 0.90 -13.46
C GLY A 40 7.60 1.41 -12.42
N ARG A 41 7.72 2.74 -12.33
CA ARG A 41 8.50 3.38 -11.28
C ARG A 41 7.78 3.25 -9.95
N VAL A 42 8.53 2.88 -8.92
CA VAL A 42 8.10 2.82 -7.52
C VAL A 42 9.21 3.40 -6.67
N THR A 43 8.85 4.17 -5.65
CA THR A 43 9.83 4.71 -4.71
C THR A 43 10.37 3.61 -3.77
N ASP A 44 11.68 3.62 -3.52
CA ASP A 44 12.32 2.73 -2.53
C ASP A 44 12.19 3.27 -1.11
N SER A 45 11.82 4.54 -0.97
CA SER A 45 11.73 5.19 0.33
C SER A 45 10.53 6.12 0.48
N LEU A 46 10.03 6.20 1.70
CA LEU A 46 9.05 7.19 2.15
C LEU A 46 9.67 8.10 3.21
N ALA A 47 9.11 9.29 3.40
CA ALA A 47 9.46 10.11 4.55
C ALA A 47 8.78 9.56 5.82
N SER A 48 7.53 9.12 5.68
CA SER A 48 6.73 8.54 6.77
C SER A 48 5.76 7.47 6.25
N VAL A 49 5.13 6.69 7.13
CA VAL A 49 4.07 5.73 6.73
C VAL A 49 2.81 6.49 6.32
N GLU A 50 2.59 7.65 6.94
CA GLU A 50 1.46 8.55 6.76
C GLU A 50 1.40 9.09 5.32
N ASP A 51 2.57 9.25 4.67
CA ASP A 51 2.69 9.64 3.25
C ASP A 51 1.86 8.73 2.31
N LEU A 52 1.59 7.47 2.70
CA LEU A 52 0.78 6.54 1.92
C LEU A 52 -0.69 6.94 1.83
N PHE A 53 -1.16 7.72 2.80
CA PHE A 53 -2.55 8.07 3.00
C PHE A 53 -2.83 9.55 2.71
N GLU A 54 -1.84 10.30 2.23
CA GLU A 54 -2.01 11.65 1.72
C GLU A 54 -2.98 11.69 0.53
N GLU A 55 -3.93 12.62 0.59
CA GLU A 55 -4.86 12.87 -0.50
C GLU A 55 -4.15 13.46 -1.71
N ASP A 56 -4.65 13.10 -2.89
CA ASP A 56 -4.09 13.49 -4.17
C ASP A 56 -2.56 13.28 -4.34
N ARG A 57 -1.92 12.39 -3.56
CA ARG A 57 -0.48 12.08 -3.66
C ARG A 57 -0.04 11.54 -5.02
N ASN A 58 1.26 11.58 -5.31
CA ASN A 58 1.81 10.96 -6.52
C ASN A 58 1.68 9.43 -6.45
N ARG A 59 1.75 8.75 -7.61
CA ARG A 59 1.57 7.29 -7.70
C ARG A 59 2.81 6.48 -7.29
N ASP A 60 3.96 7.14 -7.09
CA ASP A 60 5.22 6.45 -6.80
C ASP A 60 5.18 5.54 -5.55
N PRO A 61 4.40 5.88 -4.48
CA PRO A 61 4.17 5.00 -3.34
C PRO A 61 3.09 3.91 -3.51
N ASP A 62 2.41 3.77 -4.66
CA ASP A 62 1.28 2.83 -4.79
C ASP A 62 1.69 1.37 -4.53
N GLY A 63 2.91 0.99 -4.93
CA GLY A 63 3.45 -0.34 -4.67
C GLY A 63 3.62 -0.66 -3.18
N TRP A 64 3.90 0.36 -2.35
CA TRP A 64 4.00 0.19 -0.89
C TRP A 64 2.65 -0.19 -0.30
N LEU A 65 1.61 0.59 -0.58
CA LEU A 65 0.27 0.34 -0.05
C LEU A 65 -0.20 -1.09 -0.37
N GLN A 66 -0.02 -1.52 -1.63
CA GLN A 66 -0.36 -2.89 -2.05
C GLN A 66 0.43 -3.95 -1.27
N THR A 67 1.75 -3.79 -1.16
CA THR A 67 2.63 -4.74 -0.46
C THR A 67 2.28 -4.86 1.02
N LEU A 68 2.01 -3.73 1.69
CA LEU A 68 1.67 -3.71 3.11
C LEU A 68 0.27 -4.29 3.40
N VAL A 69 -0.70 -4.09 2.51
CA VAL A 69 -2.00 -4.79 2.57
C VAL A 69 -1.80 -6.31 2.51
N TYR A 70 -0.90 -6.79 1.66
CA TYR A 70 -0.59 -8.21 1.55
C TYR A 70 0.13 -8.75 2.79
N CYS A 71 1.03 -7.97 3.39
CA CYS A 71 1.63 -8.33 4.67
C CYS A 71 0.57 -8.53 5.76
N GLU A 72 -0.35 -7.58 5.95
CA GLU A 72 -1.42 -7.73 6.94
C GLU A 72 -2.32 -8.94 6.63
N ALA A 73 -2.69 -9.11 5.36
CA ALA A 73 -3.54 -10.21 4.91
C ALA A 73 -2.89 -11.59 5.12
N TYR A 74 -1.55 -11.68 5.06
CA TYR A 74 -0.82 -12.90 5.37
C TYR A 74 -0.68 -13.10 6.87
N LEU A 75 -0.33 -12.05 7.61
CA LEU A 75 -0.11 -12.08 9.06
C LEU A 75 -1.40 -12.45 9.80
N SER A 76 -2.57 -11.99 9.34
CA SER A 76 -3.88 -12.32 9.91
C SER A 76 -4.17 -13.83 9.94
N GLN A 77 -3.57 -14.58 9.02
CA GLN A 77 -3.70 -16.04 8.91
C GLN A 77 -2.49 -16.78 9.50
N ASN A 78 -1.37 -16.08 9.70
CA ASN A 78 -0.10 -16.64 10.17
C ASN A 78 0.50 -15.69 11.24
N PRO A 79 -0.10 -15.58 12.44
CA PRO A 79 0.21 -14.51 13.38
C PRO A 79 1.67 -14.46 13.83
N ASP A 80 2.34 -15.60 13.87
CA ASP A 80 3.73 -15.74 14.33
C ASP A 80 4.77 -15.44 13.25
N ALA A 81 4.36 -15.30 11.99
CA ALA A 81 5.29 -15.10 10.88
C ALA A 81 6.05 -13.77 10.99
N ARG A 82 7.37 -13.84 10.77
CA ARG A 82 8.20 -12.66 10.49
C ARG A 82 8.08 -12.33 9.01
N LEU A 83 7.64 -11.11 8.68
CA LEU A 83 7.34 -10.72 7.30
C LEU A 83 8.28 -9.65 6.78
N PHE A 84 9.02 -9.95 5.73
CA PHE A 84 9.81 -8.98 4.98
C PHE A 84 8.99 -8.47 3.77
N PRO A 85 8.53 -7.21 3.77
CA PRO A 85 7.88 -6.62 2.61
C PRO A 85 8.93 -6.26 1.54
N ALA A 86 8.65 -6.58 0.28
CA ALA A 86 9.56 -6.30 -0.82
C ALA A 86 8.81 -5.91 -2.10
N ILE A 87 9.40 -4.97 -2.85
CA ILE A 87 8.90 -4.61 -4.19
C ILE A 87 9.99 -4.93 -5.20
N TYR A 88 9.71 -5.89 -6.08
CA TYR A 88 10.63 -6.27 -7.14
C TYR A 88 10.36 -5.43 -8.40
N LYS A 89 11.32 -4.57 -8.75
CA LYS A 89 11.26 -3.76 -9.98
C LYS A 89 11.83 -4.55 -11.15
N ILE A 90 10.98 -4.87 -12.13
CA ILE A 90 11.39 -5.58 -13.35
C ILE A 90 12.30 -4.69 -14.21
N ARG A 91 11.98 -3.39 -14.28
CA ARG A 91 12.86 -2.39 -14.90
C ARG A 91 13.90 -1.95 -13.88
N LYS A 92 15.13 -2.41 -14.04
CA LYS A 92 16.27 -1.96 -13.23
C LYS A 92 16.75 -0.62 -13.76
N ASP A 93 16.80 0.38 -12.89
CA ASP A 93 17.48 1.65 -13.19
C ASP A 93 19.00 1.39 -13.13
N PRO A 94 19.77 1.62 -14.21
CA PRO A 94 21.22 1.47 -14.18
C PRO A 94 21.84 2.34 -13.08
N GLY A 95 22.65 1.75 -12.20
CA GLY A 95 23.35 2.46 -11.13
C GLY A 95 22.56 2.66 -9.82
N LYS A 96 21.34 2.16 -9.69
CA LYS A 96 20.62 2.12 -8.40
C LYS A 96 20.81 0.78 -7.68
N ASP A 97 20.75 0.85 -6.35
CA ASP A 97 20.69 -0.32 -5.48
C ASP A 97 19.58 -1.26 -5.96
N PRO A 98 19.89 -2.50 -6.36
CA PRO A 98 18.88 -3.47 -6.78
C PRO A 98 18.07 -4.02 -5.60
N SER A 99 18.36 -3.56 -4.37
CA SER A 99 17.65 -3.97 -3.17
C SER A 99 16.15 -3.77 -3.29
N GLU A 100 15.41 -4.83 -2.97
CA GLU A 100 13.96 -4.85 -2.87
C GLU A 100 13.48 -4.28 -1.52
N MET A 101 14.41 -3.84 -0.67
CA MET A 101 14.16 -3.42 0.70
C MET A 101 13.49 -2.06 0.77
N LEU A 102 12.36 -2.02 1.44
CA LEU A 102 11.60 -0.81 1.72
C LEU A 102 12.27 -0.01 2.85
N ARG A 103 12.36 1.32 2.68
CA ARG A 103 13.01 2.23 3.65
C ARG A 103 12.11 3.40 4.05
N ILE A 104 12.13 3.78 5.31
CA ILE A 104 11.53 5.03 5.80
C ILE A 104 12.69 5.94 6.23
N LYS A 105 12.67 7.18 5.76
CA LYS A 105 13.73 8.15 6.06
C LYS A 105 13.70 8.53 7.56
N PRO A 106 14.85 8.91 8.15
CA PRO A 106 16.15 8.99 7.50
C PRO A 106 16.86 7.63 7.34
N ASP A 107 16.61 6.65 8.20
CA ASP A 107 17.48 5.47 8.34
C ASP A 107 16.76 4.17 8.76
N LEU A 108 15.43 4.10 8.66
CA LEU A 108 14.68 2.89 9.00
C LEU A 108 14.55 1.94 7.81
N SER A 109 15.09 0.72 7.94
CA SER A 109 14.88 -0.36 6.97
C SER A 109 13.76 -1.29 7.44
N VAL A 110 12.75 -1.50 6.60
CA VAL A 110 11.57 -2.31 6.92
C VAL A 110 11.86 -3.78 6.64
N ASN A 111 12.62 -4.41 7.53
CA ASN A 111 12.96 -5.85 7.45
C ASN A 111 11.94 -6.76 8.15
N ASP A 112 11.02 -6.17 8.91
CA ASP A 112 9.84 -6.81 9.49
C ASP A 112 8.67 -5.83 9.38
N TYR A 113 7.57 -6.26 8.76
CA TYR A 113 6.34 -5.50 8.63
C TYR A 113 5.82 -4.99 9.98
N ARG A 114 6.02 -5.75 11.07
CA ARG A 114 5.55 -5.38 12.41
C ARG A 114 6.10 -4.05 12.89
N ILE A 115 7.26 -3.62 12.40
CA ILE A 115 7.90 -2.33 12.73
C ILE A 115 6.96 -1.16 12.41
N ILE A 116 6.21 -1.26 11.31
CA ILE A 116 5.38 -0.16 10.78
C ILE A 116 3.88 -0.49 10.78
N ARG A 117 3.52 -1.68 11.28
CA ARG A 117 2.17 -2.24 11.20
C ARG A 117 1.13 -1.34 11.85
N GLU A 118 1.42 -0.82 13.04
CA GLU A 118 0.47 0.01 13.79
C GLU A 118 0.13 1.29 13.03
N ALA A 119 1.15 2.06 12.62
CA ALA A 119 0.98 3.29 11.84
C ALA A 119 0.24 3.01 10.52
N PHE A 120 0.59 1.91 9.85
CA PHE A 120 -0.06 1.51 8.61
C PHE A 120 -1.55 1.18 8.82
N LEU A 121 -1.90 0.40 9.85
CA LEU A 121 -3.28 0.03 10.13
C LEU A 121 -4.11 1.24 10.56
N ALA A 122 -3.54 2.16 11.33
CA ALA A 122 -4.18 3.42 11.69
C ALA A 122 -4.51 4.27 10.46
N GLY A 123 -3.53 4.47 9.57
CA GLY A 123 -3.73 5.20 8.32
C GLY A 123 -4.74 4.52 7.39
N LEU A 124 -4.67 3.20 7.26
CA LEU A 124 -5.61 2.43 6.44
C LEU A 124 -7.04 2.52 7.00
N LYS A 125 -7.20 2.41 8.32
CA LYS A 125 -8.51 2.56 8.98
C LYS A 125 -9.11 3.94 8.71
N ASN A 126 -8.33 5.00 8.90
CA ASN A 126 -8.77 6.37 8.65
C ASN A 126 -9.17 6.59 7.18
N LEU A 127 -8.38 6.06 6.24
CA LEU A 127 -8.71 6.14 4.81
C LEU A 127 -10.02 5.41 4.49
N LEU A 128 -10.20 4.20 5.03
CA LEU A 128 -11.43 3.44 4.81
C LEU A 128 -12.64 4.14 5.44
N ASP A 129 -12.52 4.70 6.65
CA ASP A 129 -13.60 5.48 7.26
C ASP A 129 -13.98 6.70 6.40
N LYS A 130 -13.00 7.41 5.82
CA LYS A 130 -13.26 8.50 4.86
C LYS A 130 -14.01 8.02 3.62
N ILE A 131 -13.54 6.94 2.97
CA ILE A 131 -14.16 6.40 1.75
C ILE A 131 -15.63 6.03 1.96
N PHE A 132 -15.98 5.54 3.15
CA PHE A 132 -17.35 5.11 3.48
C PHE A 132 -18.15 6.18 4.24
N SER A 133 -17.58 7.37 4.49
CA SER A 133 -18.28 8.46 5.16
C SER A 133 -19.28 9.13 4.22
N SER A 134 -20.50 9.39 4.72
CA SER A 134 -21.50 10.16 3.98
C SER A 134 -21.25 11.67 4.01
N SER A 135 -20.40 12.15 4.93
CA SER A 135 -20.08 13.58 5.06
C SER A 135 -18.83 14.00 4.28
N GLU A 136 -18.07 13.03 3.77
CA GLU A 136 -16.85 13.27 3.00
C GLU A 136 -17.15 13.14 1.50
N PRO A 137 -17.23 14.25 0.74
CA PRO A 137 -17.49 14.16 -0.69
C PRO A 137 -16.26 13.65 -1.43
N PHE A 138 -16.46 12.83 -2.46
CA PHE A 138 -15.41 12.54 -3.43
C PHE A 138 -15.09 13.78 -4.25
N THR A 139 -13.84 14.21 -4.22
CA THR A 139 -13.35 15.37 -4.98
C THR A 139 -12.48 14.94 -6.16
N MET A 140 -12.40 15.79 -7.17
CA MET A 140 -11.52 15.55 -8.32
C MET A 140 -10.07 15.87 -7.94
N THR A 141 -9.13 15.05 -8.41
CA THR A 141 -7.68 15.33 -8.31
C THR A 141 -7.32 16.73 -8.84
N GLU A 142 -6.40 17.45 -8.20
CA GLU A 142 -5.86 18.70 -8.74
C GLU A 142 -4.80 18.44 -9.82
N LYS A 143 -4.19 17.25 -9.82
CA LYS A 143 -3.10 16.83 -10.73
C LYS A 143 -3.62 16.35 -12.08
N ALA A 144 -4.40 17.20 -12.78
CA ALA A 144 -5.05 16.89 -14.05
C ALA A 144 -4.10 16.30 -15.10
N TRP A 145 -2.94 16.94 -15.32
CA TRP A 145 -1.97 16.54 -16.33
C TRP A 145 -1.41 15.13 -16.14
N ASN A 146 -1.21 14.72 -14.88
CA ASN A 146 -0.54 13.46 -14.55
C ASN A 146 -1.53 12.31 -14.33
N LYS A 147 -2.69 12.59 -13.72
CA LYS A 147 -3.65 11.57 -13.32
C LYS A 147 -4.84 11.42 -14.27
N CYS A 148 -5.29 12.50 -14.92
CA CYS A 148 -6.48 12.46 -15.78
C CYS A 148 -6.18 12.00 -17.21
N ARG A 149 -4.92 12.13 -17.68
CA ARG A 149 -4.52 11.77 -19.05
C ARG A 149 -4.90 10.33 -19.44
N TYR A 150 -4.80 9.41 -18.49
CA TYR A 150 -5.10 7.98 -18.66
C TYR A 150 -6.27 7.51 -17.79
N CYS A 151 -7.09 8.44 -17.29
CA CYS A 151 -8.24 8.09 -16.47
C CYS A 151 -9.38 7.55 -17.36
N PRO A 152 -9.86 6.31 -17.17
CA PRO A 152 -10.96 5.76 -17.97
C PRO A 152 -12.28 6.51 -17.75
N TYR A 153 -12.42 7.17 -16.59
CA TYR A 153 -13.60 7.95 -16.23
C TYR A 153 -13.53 9.41 -16.67
N ARG A 154 -12.51 9.83 -17.45
CA ARG A 154 -12.33 11.23 -17.86
C ARG A 154 -13.57 11.81 -18.54
N VAL A 155 -14.29 11.01 -19.35
CA VAL A 155 -15.51 11.44 -20.05
C VAL A 155 -16.67 11.70 -19.07
N LEU A 156 -16.71 10.96 -17.96
CA LEU A 156 -17.71 11.14 -16.91
C LEU A 156 -17.31 12.20 -15.88
N CYS A 157 -16.03 12.60 -15.88
CA CYS A 157 -15.43 13.46 -14.86
C CYS A 157 -15.94 14.90 -14.88
N GLN A 158 -16.77 15.30 -15.87
CA GLN A 158 -17.36 16.65 -16.00
C GLN A 158 -16.39 17.80 -15.70
N ARG A 159 -15.11 17.61 -16.04
CA ARG A 159 -14.03 18.59 -15.85
C ARG A 159 -13.66 19.22 -17.18
#